data_AF-A0A961NV90-F1
#
_entry.id   AF-A0A961NV90-F1
#
_cell.length_a   1.000
_cell.length_b   1.000
_cell.length_c   1.000
_cell.angle_alpha   90.00
_cell.angle_beta   90.00
_cell.angle_gamma   90.00
#
_symmetry.space_group_name_H-M   'P 1'
#
loop_
_entity.id
_entity.type
_entity.pdbx_description
1 polymer ?
#
loop_
_entity_poly.entity_id
_entity_poly.type
_entity_poly.pdbx_seq_one_letter_code
_entity_poly.pdbx_strand_id
1 'polypeptide(L)'
;MSGEKHMSLGDHLLSEDGAFGGMVGGTLTVARGVTAVVAGMIGDDMIVEPEADVTVNGMVSGDLVIGSGARVTVAGMIVGEVRNNGGTLAGTGMVSGTRMNGEDA
;
A
#
# COMPACT_ATOMS: atom_id res chain seq x y z
N MET A 1 -23.71 9.74 0.20
CA MET A 1 -22.24 9.75 0.39
C MET A 1 -21.65 9.84 -1.00
N SER A 2 -21.29 11.06 -1.44
CA SER A 2 -20.69 11.26 -2.77
C SER A 2 -19.34 10.57 -2.79
N GLY A 3 -19.21 9.50 -3.59
CA GLY A 3 -17.91 8.99 -3.98
C GLY A 3 -17.26 10.04 -4.88
N GLU A 4 -16.59 11.01 -4.27
CA GLU A 4 -15.65 11.85 -4.97
C GLU A 4 -14.61 10.93 -5.60
N LYS A 5 -14.64 10.82 -6.93
CA LYS A 5 -13.59 10.16 -7.71
C LYS A 5 -12.34 11.02 -7.57
N HIS A 6 -11.69 10.94 -6.42
CA HIS A 6 -10.49 11.68 -6.12
C HIS A 6 -9.37 11.12 -7.00
N MET A 7 -8.97 11.92 -7.99
CA MET A 7 -7.86 11.62 -8.88
C MET A 7 -6.70 12.52 -8.45
N SER A 8 -5.75 11.94 -7.72
CA SER A 8 -4.47 12.58 -7.44
C SER A 8 -3.56 12.30 -8.63
N LEU A 9 -3.25 13.29 -9.45
CA LEU A 9 -2.34 13.13 -10.59
C LEU A 9 -0.86 12.96 -10.16
N GLY A 10 -0.54 13.24 -8.89
CA GLY A 10 0.78 13.03 -8.30
C GLY A 10 0.69 12.25 -7.00
N ASP A 11 1.66 12.47 -6.13
CA ASP A 11 1.80 11.74 -4.87
C ASP A 11 0.69 12.12 -3.89
N HIS A 12 0.29 11.15 -3.07
CA HIS A 12 -0.76 11.34 -2.07
C HIS A 12 -0.32 10.80 -0.71
N LEU A 13 -0.54 11.59 0.34
CA LEU A 13 -0.25 11.21 1.72
C LEU A 13 -1.56 10.95 2.45
N LEU A 14 -1.77 9.72 2.91
CA LEU A 14 -2.82 9.34 3.83
C LEU A 14 -2.34 9.53 5.27
N SER A 15 -2.75 10.64 5.89
CA SER A 15 -2.44 10.92 7.31
C SER A 15 -3.58 10.62 8.27
N GLU A 16 -4.74 10.24 7.74
CA GLU A 16 -5.97 10.01 8.51
C GLU A 16 -6.49 8.59 8.24
N ASP A 17 -7.10 7.99 9.26
CA ASP A 17 -7.72 6.68 9.12
C ASP A 17 -8.94 6.74 8.20
N GLY A 18 -9.10 5.71 7.37
CA GLY A 18 -10.23 5.67 6.44
C GLY A 18 -10.04 4.76 5.24
N ALA A 19 -10.92 4.93 4.26
CA ALA A 19 -10.88 4.17 3.01
C ALA A 19 -10.61 5.10 1.83
N PHE A 20 -9.59 4.76 1.04
CA PHE A 20 -9.25 5.43 -0.20
C PHE A 20 -9.68 4.57 -1.40
N GLY A 21 -10.69 5.04 -2.14
CA GLY A 21 -11.20 4.40 -3.35
C GLY A 21 -10.86 5.14 -4.65
N GLY A 22 -9.98 6.14 -4.58
CA GLY A 22 -9.61 7.00 -5.71
C GLY A 22 -8.54 6.40 -6.62
N MET A 23 -8.01 7.23 -7.51
CA MET A 23 -6.83 6.89 -8.31
C MET A 23 -5.69 7.82 -7.92
N VAL A 24 -4.52 7.25 -7.63
CA VAL A 24 -3.27 7.98 -7.41
C VAL A 24 -2.38 7.70 -8.61
N GLY A 25 -2.01 8.74 -9.35
CA GLY A 25 -1.12 8.65 -10.49
C GLY A 25 0.35 8.56 -10.10
N GLY A 26 0.71 9.03 -8.90
CA GLY A 26 2.06 8.93 -8.33
C GLY A 26 2.13 7.99 -7.13
N THR A 27 3.02 8.29 -6.19
CA THR A 27 3.29 7.46 -5.02
C THR A 27 2.24 7.68 -3.94
N LEU A 28 1.69 6.59 -3.37
CA LEU A 28 0.79 6.66 -2.22
C LEU A 28 1.56 6.37 -0.93
N THR A 29 1.64 7.35 -0.03
CA THR A 29 2.27 7.19 1.30
C THR A 29 1.21 7.11 2.39
N VAL A 30 1.25 6.08 3.24
CA VAL A 30 0.40 5.98 4.42
C VAL A 30 1.22 6.31 5.65
N ALA A 31 0.80 7.31 6.42
CA ALA A 31 1.55 7.80 7.56
C ALA A 31 1.56 6.80 8.72
N ARG A 32 2.55 6.96 9.61
CA ARG A 32 2.73 6.08 10.78
C ARG A 32 1.47 5.99 11.64
N GLY A 33 1.10 4.77 12.02
CA GLY A 33 -0.04 4.50 12.90
C GLY A 33 -1.41 4.71 12.25
N VAL A 34 -1.45 5.01 10.95
CA VAL A 34 -2.71 5.17 10.20
C VAL A 34 -3.26 3.80 9.84
N THR A 35 -4.58 3.65 9.98
CA THR A 35 -5.32 2.48 9.48
C THR A 35 -6.06 2.85 8.20
N ALA A 36 -5.64 2.28 7.08
CA ALA A 36 -6.16 2.66 5.76
C ALA A 36 -6.59 1.47 4.90
N VAL A 37 -7.72 1.61 4.21
CA VAL A 37 -8.17 0.63 3.21
C VAL A 37 -8.05 1.24 1.82
N VAL A 38 -7.17 0.70 0.99
CA VAL A 38 -6.93 1.16 -0.37
C VAL A 38 -7.63 0.24 -1.36
N ALA A 39 -8.79 0.68 -1.84
CA ALA A 39 -9.57 0.01 -2.89
C ALA A 39 -9.33 0.62 -4.29
N GLY A 40 -8.47 1.63 -4.36
CA GLY A 40 -8.15 2.40 -5.56
C GLY A 40 -7.07 1.80 -6.46
N MET A 41 -6.62 2.59 -7.44
CA MET A 41 -5.45 2.28 -8.26
C MET A 41 -4.29 3.21 -7.91
N ILE A 42 -3.12 2.64 -7.65
CA ILE A 42 -1.85 3.35 -7.50
C ILE A 42 -1.04 3.14 -8.78
N GLY A 43 -0.72 4.23 -9.47
CA GLY A 43 -0.01 4.24 -10.74
C GLY A 43 1.49 3.99 -10.60
N ASP A 44 2.03 4.24 -9.41
CA ASP A 44 3.46 4.16 -9.10
C ASP A 44 3.66 3.34 -7.81
N ASP A 45 4.49 3.80 -6.88
CA ASP A 45 4.82 3.08 -5.66
C ASP A 45 3.82 3.30 -4.50
N MET A 46 3.79 2.37 -3.55
CA MET A 46 3.05 2.49 -2.30
C MET A 46 3.99 2.33 -1.11
N ILE A 47 4.03 3.35 -0.25
CA ILE A 47 4.89 3.42 0.93
C ILE A 47 4.01 3.36 2.16
N VAL A 48 4.22 2.34 3.00
CA VAL A 48 3.53 2.19 4.28
C VAL A 48 4.53 2.50 5.38
N GLU A 49 4.31 3.61 6.09
CA GLU A 49 5.16 3.98 7.23
C GLU A 49 5.08 2.95 8.37
N PRO A 50 6.07 2.92 9.28
CA PRO A 50 6.07 2.04 10.44
C PRO A 50 4.75 2.05 11.21
N GLU A 51 4.40 0.95 11.88
CA GLU A 51 3.22 0.85 12.74
C GLU A 51 1.85 1.14 12.07
N ALA A 52 1.81 1.37 10.76
CA ALA A 52 0.56 1.56 10.02
C ALA A 52 -0.11 0.22 9.70
N ASP A 53 -1.44 0.22 9.58
CA ASP A 53 -2.24 -0.95 9.21
C ASP A 53 -2.97 -0.67 7.89
N VAL A 54 -2.60 -1.38 6.84
CA VAL A 54 -3.05 -1.08 5.48
C VAL A 54 -3.64 -2.30 4.82
N THR A 55 -4.84 -2.17 4.26
CA THR A 55 -5.45 -3.22 3.44
C THR A 55 -5.53 -2.76 1.99
N VAL A 56 -4.81 -3.43 1.10
CA VAL A 56 -4.80 -3.18 -0.34
C VAL A 56 -5.77 -4.13 -1.02
N ASN A 57 -6.96 -3.62 -1.33
CA ASN A 57 -7.98 -4.30 -2.14
C ASN A 57 -7.86 -3.96 -3.64
N GLY A 58 -7.13 -2.89 -3.95
CA GLY A 58 -6.94 -2.37 -5.31
C GLY A 58 -5.73 -2.92 -6.04
N MET A 59 -5.20 -2.11 -6.96
CA MET A 59 -3.99 -2.44 -7.73
C MET A 59 -2.88 -1.42 -7.46
N VAL A 60 -1.68 -1.92 -7.18
CA VAL A 60 -0.45 -1.13 -7.13
C VAL A 60 0.40 -1.51 -8.33
N SER A 61 0.72 -0.53 -9.17
CA SER A 61 1.48 -0.77 -10.41
C SER A 61 2.99 -0.82 -10.16
N GLY A 62 3.49 -0.06 -9.19
CA GLY A 62 4.88 -0.05 -8.75
C GLY A 62 5.14 -0.94 -7.53
N ASP A 63 6.12 -0.54 -6.74
CA ASP A 63 6.62 -1.28 -5.59
C ASP A 63 5.82 -0.99 -4.32
N LEU A 64 5.66 -2.00 -3.46
CA LEU A 64 5.06 -1.86 -2.13
C LEU A 64 6.15 -1.93 -1.08
N VAL A 65 6.41 -0.81 -0.41
CA VAL A 65 7.40 -0.70 0.67
C VAL A 65 6.70 -0.72 2.02
N ILE A 66 7.05 -1.70 2.86
CA ILE A 66 6.44 -1.90 4.19
C ILE A 66 7.46 -1.53 5.26
N GLY A 67 7.13 -0.50 6.04
CA GLY A 67 7.91 -0.08 7.19
C GLY A 67 7.92 -1.10 8.33
N SER A 68 8.91 -0.98 9.21
CA SER A 68 9.05 -1.84 10.39
C SER A 68 7.79 -1.80 11.27
N GLY A 69 7.29 -2.95 11.69
CA GLY A 69 6.08 -3.05 12.51
C GLY A 69 4.77 -2.66 11.82
N ALA A 70 4.80 -2.25 10.55
CA ALA A 70 3.58 -2.03 9.77
C ALA A 70 2.92 -3.37 9.42
N ARG A 71 1.60 -3.40 9.32
CA ARG A 71 0.83 -4.56 8.88
C ARG A 71 0.15 -4.24 7.56
N VAL A 72 0.48 -4.98 6.52
CA VAL A 72 -0.11 -4.79 5.20
C VAL A 72 -0.81 -6.07 4.76
N THR A 73 -2.09 -5.95 4.42
CA THR A 73 -2.91 -7.04 3.88
C THR A 73 -3.19 -6.79 2.41
N VAL A 74 -2.66 -7.62 1.52
CA VAL A 74 -2.90 -7.51 0.08
C VAL A 74 -3.98 -8.51 -0.34
N ALA A 75 -5.18 -8.00 -0.62
CA ALA A 75 -6.26 -8.77 -1.24
C ALA A 75 -6.36 -8.54 -2.76
N GLY A 76 -5.73 -7.47 -3.25
CA GLY A 76 -5.72 -7.09 -4.67
C GLY A 76 -4.48 -7.60 -5.42
N MET A 77 -3.92 -6.73 -6.28
CA MET A 77 -2.76 -7.06 -7.12
C MET A 77 -1.63 -6.06 -6.95
N ILE A 78 -0.42 -6.56 -6.75
CA ILE A 78 0.82 -5.78 -6.77
C ILE A 78 1.63 -6.22 -7.99
N VAL A 79 1.84 -5.29 -8.93
CA VAL A 79 2.57 -5.57 -10.18
C VAL A 79 4.07 -5.46 -9.96
N GLY A 80 4.53 -4.50 -9.16
CA GLY A 80 5.94 -4.36 -8.79
C GLY A 80 6.36 -5.32 -7.68
N GLU A 81 7.40 -4.91 -6.96
CA GLU A 81 8.02 -5.69 -5.90
C GLU A 81 7.48 -5.31 -4.51
N VAL A 82 7.25 -6.32 -3.67
CA VAL A 82 6.99 -6.09 -2.24
C VAL A 82 8.29 -6.14 -1.46
N ARG A 83 8.66 -5.01 -0.85
CA ARG A 83 9.82 -4.83 0.02
C ARG A 83 9.37 -4.69 1.47
N ASN A 84 9.54 -5.77 2.23
CA ASN A 84 9.21 -5.79 3.65
C ASN A 84 10.46 -5.50 4.50
N ASN A 85 10.50 -4.35 5.18
CA ASN A 85 11.63 -3.91 6.02
C ASN A 85 11.39 -4.19 7.53
N GLY A 86 10.80 -5.35 7.86
CA GLY A 86 10.49 -5.74 9.25
C GLY A 86 9.05 -5.49 9.69
N GLY A 87 8.14 -5.29 8.74
CA GLY A 87 6.69 -5.34 8.95
C GLY A 87 6.12 -6.73 8.71
N THR A 88 4.80 -6.81 8.65
CA THR A 88 4.04 -8.02 8.34
C THR A 88 3.32 -7.83 7.01
N LEU A 89 3.59 -8.70 6.04
CA LEU A 89 2.80 -8.83 4.83
C LEU A 89 1.89 -10.05 4.97
N ALA A 90 0.59 -9.83 4.86
CA ALA A 90 -0.42 -10.87 4.74
C ALA A 90 -1.23 -10.65 3.46
N GLY A 91 -1.96 -11.66 2.99
CA GLY A 91 -2.80 -11.49 1.82
C GLY A 91 -3.01 -12.76 1.02
N THR A 92 -4.12 -12.77 0.28
CA THR A 92 -4.41 -13.78 -0.75
C THR A 92 -4.25 -13.21 -2.16
N GLY A 93 -3.86 -11.94 -2.27
CA GLY A 93 -3.65 -11.24 -3.53
C GLY A 93 -2.46 -11.76 -4.32
N MET A 94 -2.38 -11.36 -5.59
CA MET A 94 -1.27 -11.71 -6.47
C MET A 94 -0.18 -10.65 -6.40
N VAL A 95 1.05 -11.09 -6.18
CA VAL A 95 2.25 -10.24 -6.19
C VAL A 95 3.19 -10.77 -7.28
N SER A 96 3.54 -9.94 -8.26
CA SER A 96 4.39 -10.36 -9.37
C SER A 96 5.84 -10.62 -8.94
N GLY A 97 6.35 -9.82 -8.00
CA GLY A 97 7.66 -10.00 -7.39
C GLY A 97 7.61 -9.86 -5.87
N THR A 98 8.04 -10.88 -5.14
CA THR A 98 8.26 -10.78 -3.69
C THR A 98 9.75 -10.84 -3.41
N ARG A 99 10.32 -9.77 -2.84
CA ARG A 99 11.64 -9.83 -2.20
C ARG A 99 11.47 -9.59 -0.71
N MET A 100 11.43 -10.70 0.03
CA MET A 100 11.48 -10.69 1.47
C MET A 100 12.92 -10.39 1.91
N ASN A 101 13.19 -9.16 2.38
CA ASN A 101 14.45 -8.88 3.08
C ASN A 101 14.29 -9.37 4.53
N GLY A 102 14.51 -10.66 4.73
CA GLY A 102 14.51 -11.31 6.04
C GLY A 102 14.88 -12.79 5.90
N GLU A 103 16.12 -13.12 6.28
CA GLU A 103 16.72 -14.45 6.38
C GLU A 103 16.68 -15.37 5.13
N ASP A 104 17.72 -15.27 4.29
CA ASP A 104 18.47 -16.47 3.90
C ASP A 104 19.88 -16.28 4.50
N ALA A 105 20.20 -17.11 5.48
CA ALA A 105 21.46 -17.15 6.23
C ALA A 105 22.58 -17.82 5.42
#